data_AF-A0M4L6-F1
#
_entry.id   AF-A0M4L6-F1
#
_cell.length_a   1.000
_cell.length_b   1.000
_cell.length_c   1.000
_cell.angle_alpha   90.00
_cell.angle_beta   90.00
_cell.angle_gamma   90.00
#
_symmetry.space_group_name_H-M   'P 1'
#
loop_
_entity.id
_entity.type
_entity.pdbx_description
1 polymer ?
#
loop_
_entity_poly.entity_id
_entity_poly.type
_entity_poly.pdbx_seq_one_letter_code
_entity_poly.pdbx_strand_id
1 'polypeptide(L)'
;MRLIICISAAILFLAVFPFPIGYYTLLRLIVSITAGLLCVRQYKNDNILMIVINGFILLLFNPIYPIYLGDKSTWIPIDIITGIFLVYQAITYKSLKSIESV
;
A
#
# COMPACT_ATOMS: atom_id res chain seq x y z
N MET A 1 0.60 -0.66 13.16
CA MET A 1 1.23 -0.54 11.83
C MET A 1 1.12 -1.83 11.03
N ARG A 2 1.74 -2.94 11.47
CA ARG A 2 1.71 -4.21 10.69
C ARG A 2 0.30 -4.67 10.31
N LEU A 3 -0.64 -4.62 11.25
CA LEU A 3 -2.03 -5.00 11.00
C LEU A 3 -2.68 -4.17 9.86
N ILE A 4 -2.41 -2.86 9.81
CA ILE A 4 -2.92 -1.97 8.76
C ILE A 4 -2.32 -2.34 7.39
N ILE A 5 -1.02 -2.66 7.36
CA ILE A 5 -0.32 -3.10 6.14
C ILE A 5 -0.89 -4.45 5.66
N CYS A 6 -1.11 -5.40 6.57
CA CYS A 6 -1.69 -6.70 6.24
C CYS A 6 -3.13 -6.58 5.72
N ILE A 7 -3.96 -5.73 6.33
CA ILE A 7 -5.32 -5.45 5.85
C ILE A 7 -5.26 -4.86 4.44
N SER A 8 -4.38 -3.89 4.21
CA SER A 8 -4.22 -3.26 2.88
C SER A 8 -3.79 -4.28 1.82
N ALA A 9 -2.83 -5.15 2.15
CA ALA A 9 -2.39 -6.21 1.25
C ALA A 9 -3.51 -7.22 0.96
N ALA A 10 -4.29 -7.62 1.97
CA ALA A 10 -5.40 -8.54 1.79
C ALA A 10 -6.48 -7.97 0.84
N ILE A 11 -6.83 -6.69 1.01
CA ILE A 11 -7.79 -5.99 0.15
C ILE A 11 -7.26 -5.85 -1.29
N LEU A 12 -5.96 -5.63 -1.48
CA LEU A 12 -5.34 -5.64 -2.81
C LEU A 12 -5.44 -7.02 -3.48
N PHE A 13 -5.19 -8.11 -2.76
CA PHE A 13 -5.33 -9.46 -3.32
C PHE A 13 -6.77 -9.83 -3.62
N LEU A 14 -7.72 -9.39 -2.80
CA LEU A 14 -9.14 -9.59 -3.06
C LEU A 14 -9.61 -8.82 -4.31
N ALA A 15 -8.93 -7.73 -4.70
CA ALA A 15 -9.30 -6.93 -5.88
C ALA A 15 -9.25 -7.69 -7.22
N VAL A 16 -8.56 -8.84 -7.26
CA VAL A 16 -8.53 -9.76 -8.40
C VAL A 16 -9.95 -10.19 -8.78
N PHE A 17 -10.82 -10.42 -7.81
CA PHE A 17 -12.23 -10.79 -8.04
C PHE A 17 -13.08 -9.59 -8.48
N PRO A 18 -14.09 -9.78 -9.36
CA PRO A 18 -14.98 -8.71 -9.80
C PRO A 18 -15.85 -8.23 -8.63
N PHE A 19 -15.60 -7.00 -8.19
CA PHE A 19 -16.37 -6.34 -7.14
C PHE A 19 -17.07 -5.08 -7.68
N PRO A 20 -18.12 -4.57 -7.01
CA PRO A 20 -18.74 -3.30 -7.37
C PRO A 20 -17.77 -2.12 -7.19
N ILE A 21 -18.00 -1.02 -7.91
CA ILE A 21 -17.10 0.14 -7.93
C ILE A 21 -16.73 0.68 -6.53
N GLY A 22 -17.67 0.62 -5.57
CA GLY A 22 -17.42 1.06 -4.20
C GLY A 22 -16.29 0.31 -3.48
N TYR A 23 -16.04 -0.95 -3.84
CA TYR A 23 -14.89 -1.71 -3.33
C TYR A 23 -13.57 -1.05 -3.71
N TYR A 24 -13.43 -0.62 -4.97
CA TYR A 24 -12.20 0.00 -5.46
C TYR A 24 -11.97 1.38 -4.86
N THR A 25 -13.04 2.12 -4.54
CA THR A 25 -12.94 3.38 -3.80
C THR A 25 -12.43 3.15 -2.37
N LEU A 26 -12.97 2.15 -1.67
CA LEU A 26 -12.49 1.78 -0.32
C LEU A 26 -11.06 1.26 -0.33
N LEU A 27 -10.72 0.42 -1.31
CA LEU A 27 -9.37 -0.08 -1.52
C LEU A 27 -8.37 1.08 -1.68
N ARG A 28 -8.67 2.03 -2.56
CA ARG A 28 -7.85 3.22 -2.80
C ARG A 28 -7.64 4.02 -1.51
N LEU A 29 -8.72 4.29 -0.77
CA LEU A 29 -8.65 5.01 0.49
C LEU A 29 -7.74 4.32 1.53
N ILE A 30 -7.93 3.01 1.73
CA ILE A 30 -7.14 2.25 2.71
C ILE A 30 -5.67 2.17 2.29
N VAL A 31 -5.39 1.86 1.02
CA VAL A 31 -4.02 1.73 0.51
C VAL A 31 -3.30 3.08 0.54
N SER A 32 -3.94 4.18 0.16
CA SER A 32 -3.37 5.51 0.27
C SER A 32 -3.07 5.91 1.71
N ILE A 33 -3.98 5.69 2.66
CA ILE A 33 -3.71 5.99 4.08
C ILE A 33 -2.49 5.19 4.56
N THR A 34 -2.43 3.90 4.22
CA THR A 34 -1.29 3.05 4.57
C THR A 34 0.01 3.57 3.98
N ALA A 35 0.03 3.90 2.68
CA ALA A 35 1.20 4.44 2.01
C ALA A 35 1.68 5.77 2.62
N GLY A 36 0.75 6.68 2.95
CA GLY A 36 1.09 7.95 3.61
C GLY A 36 1.71 7.75 5.00
N LEU A 37 1.15 6.84 5.81
CA LEU A 37 1.71 6.48 7.11
C LEU A 37 3.11 5.86 7.00
N LEU A 38 3.33 5.05 5.95
CA LEU A 38 4.63 4.45 5.64
C LEU A 38 5.67 5.52 5.26
N CYS A 39 5.32 6.47 4.39
CA CYS A 39 6.18 7.61 4.03
C CYS A 39 6.64 8.40 5.25
N VAL A 40 5.71 8.79 6.14
CA VAL A 40 6.04 9.56 7.36
C VAL A 40 7.02 8.79 8.26
N ARG A 41 6.88 7.47 8.34
CA ARG A 41 7.81 6.64 9.11
C ARG A 41 9.18 6.51 8.46
N GLN A 42 9.23 6.32 7.15
CA GLN A 42 10.49 6.14 6.45
C GLN A 42 11.29 7.44 6.38
N TYR A 43 10.59 8.58 6.41
CA TYR A 43 11.21 9.89 6.60
C TYR A 43 11.97 9.98 7.93
N LYS A 44 11.45 9.38 9.02
CA LYS A 44 12.17 9.33 10.30
C LYS A 44 13.38 8.41 10.31
N ASN A 45 13.43 7.45 9.38
CA ASN A 45 14.51 6.46 9.27
C ASN A 45 15.47 6.78 8.10
N ASP A 46 15.38 7.99 7.51
CA ASP A 46 16.16 8.46 6.36
C ASP A 46 16.19 7.51 5.15
N ASN A 47 15.18 6.65 5.01
CA ASN A 47 15.12 5.68 3.91
C ASN A 47 14.42 6.28 2.69
N ILE A 48 15.14 7.15 1.97
CA ILE A 48 14.65 7.89 0.80
C ILE A 48 14.05 6.99 -0.27
N LEU A 49 14.69 5.85 -0.57
CA LEU A 49 14.19 4.90 -1.58
C LEU A 49 12.78 4.42 -1.21
N MET A 50 12.56 4.06 0.05
CA MET A 50 11.27 3.56 0.51
C MET A 50 10.21 4.68 0.54
N ILE A 51 10.60 5.92 0.86
CA ILE A 51 9.73 7.09 0.78
C ILE A 51 9.24 7.32 -0.66
N VAL A 52 10.14 7.23 -1.64
CA VAL A 52 9.80 7.43 -3.05
C VAL A 52 8.84 6.34 -3.54
N ILE A 53 9.11 5.07 -3.22
CA ILE A 53 8.22 3.95 -3.61
C ILE A 53 6.84 4.10 -2.97
N ASN A 54 6.77 4.33 -1.65
CA ASN A 54 5.47 4.50 -0.98
C ASN A 54 4.76 5.80 -1.41
N GLY A 55 5.51 6.85 -1.76
CA GLY A 55 4.95 8.07 -2.33
C GLY A 55 4.32 7.83 -3.69
N PHE A 56 4.95 7.02 -4.55
CA PHE A 56 4.36 6.61 -5.81
C PHE A 56 3.08 5.78 -5.61
N ILE A 57 3.07 4.84 -4.67
CA ILE A 57 1.88 4.05 -4.32
C ILE A 57 0.76 4.97 -3.81
N LEU A 58 1.10 5.95 -2.95
CA LEU A 58 0.16 6.93 -2.42
C LEU A 58 -0.52 7.71 -3.54
N LEU A 59 0.24 8.15 -4.55
CA LEU A 59 -0.28 8.84 -5.73
C LEU A 59 -1.13 7.91 -6.60
N LEU A 60 -0.64 6.70 -6.86
CA LEU A 60 -1.30 5.73 -7.74
C LEU A 60 -2.68 5.31 -7.22
N PHE A 61 -2.80 5.10 -5.91
CA PHE A 61 -4.03 4.68 -5.25
C PHE A 61 -4.85 5.85 -4.67
N ASN A 62 -4.51 7.11 -4.98
CA ASN A 62 -5.17 8.27 -4.40
C ASN A 62 -6.69 8.30 -4.75
N PRO A 63 -7.60 8.32 -3.75
CA PRO A 63 -9.04 8.37 -4.02
C PRO A 63 -9.52 9.74 -4.52
N ILE A 64 -8.79 10.83 -4.26
CA ILE A 64 -9.19 12.20 -4.63
C ILE A 64 -8.97 12.43 -6.14
N TYR A 65 -7.83 11.96 -6.65
CA TYR A 65 -7.46 12.07 -8.06
C TYR A 65 -7.25 10.67 -8.65
N PRO A 66 -8.35 9.96 -8.97
CA PRO A 66 -8.27 8.60 -9.48
C PRO A 66 -7.60 8.56 -10.85
N ILE A 67 -6.51 7.80 -10.98
CA ILE A 67 -5.94 7.48 -12.29
C ILE A 67 -6.79 6.37 -12.93
N TYR A 68 -7.08 6.52 -14.22
CA TYR A 68 -7.82 5.56 -15.03
C TYR A 68 -6.87 4.93 -16.06
N LEU A 69 -6.40 3.72 -15.78
CA LEU A 69 -5.50 2.95 -16.67
C LEU A 69 -6.26 2.04 -17.65
N GLY A 70 -7.47 2.44 -18.04
CA GLY A 70 -8.38 1.65 -18.87
C GLY A 70 -9.04 0.52 -18.07
N ASP A 71 -8.92 -0.70 -18.56
CA ASP A 71 -9.65 -1.85 -18.04
C ASP A 71 -9.10 -2.39 -16.71
N LYS A 72 -9.97 -3.11 -16.00
CA LYS A 72 -9.61 -3.80 -14.76
C LYS A 72 -8.44 -4.77 -14.92
N SER A 73 -8.29 -5.40 -16.10
CA SER A 73 -7.18 -6.31 -16.40
C SER A 73 -5.82 -5.65 -16.20
N THR A 74 -5.70 -4.34 -16.44
CA THR A 74 -4.49 -3.54 -16.21
C THR A 74 -4.22 -3.32 -14.72
N TRP A 75 -5.26 -3.20 -13.90
CA TRP A 75 -5.14 -2.97 -12.46
C TRP A 75 -4.78 -4.23 -11.67
N ILE A 76 -5.22 -5.42 -12.12
CA ILE A 76 -4.90 -6.69 -11.46
C ILE A 76 -3.39 -6.88 -11.19
N PRO A 77 -2.48 -6.75 -12.17
CA PRO A 77 -1.05 -6.91 -11.91
C PRO A 77 -0.51 -5.83 -10.97
N ILE A 78 -1.01 -4.59 -11.08
CA ILE A 78 -0.61 -3.47 -10.21
C ILE A 78 -1.01 -3.76 -8.76
N ASP A 79 -2.24 -4.23 -8.54
CA ASP A 79 -2.78 -4.55 -7.22
C ASP A 79 -1.98 -5.71 -6.59
N ILE A 80 -1.68 -6.75 -7.36
CA ILE A 80 -0.87 -7.90 -6.90
C ILE A 80 0.54 -7.48 -6.53
N ILE A 81 1.24 -6.72 -7.40
CA ILE A 81 2.62 -6.26 -7.14
C ILE A 81 2.64 -5.39 -5.88
N THR A 82 1.69 -4.46 -5.76
CA THR A 82 1.56 -3.58 -4.59
C THR A 82 1.27 -4.40 -3.33
N GLY A 83 0.39 -5.39 -3.41
CA GLY A 83 0.06 -6.30 -2.32
C GLY A 83 1.28 -7.07 -1.81
N ILE A 84 2.06 -7.65 -2.72
CA ILE A 84 3.32 -8.36 -2.39
C ILE A 84 4.31 -7.41 -1.72
N PHE A 85 4.48 -6.21 -2.25
CA PHE A 85 5.37 -5.21 -1.68
C PHE A 85 4.95 -4.78 -0.26
N LEU A 86 3.65 -4.61 -0.01
CA LEU A 86 3.13 -4.33 1.32
C LEU A 86 3.37 -5.51 2.29
N VAL A 87 3.20 -6.76 1.84
CA VAL A 87 3.55 -7.94 2.66
C VAL A 87 5.03 -7.93 3.03
N TYR A 88 5.92 -7.66 2.06
CA TYR A 88 7.35 -7.52 2.32
C TYR A 88 7.63 -6.47 3.40
N GLN A 89 7.02 -5.28 3.29
CA GLN A 89 7.16 -4.25 4.32
C GLN A 89 6.63 -4.72 5.67
N ALA A 90 5.46 -5.39 5.72
CA ALA A 90 4.90 -5.90 6.98
C ALA A 90 5.86 -6.86 7.72
N ILE A 91 6.59 -7.70 6.97
CA ILE A 91 7.60 -8.61 7.50
C ILE A 91 8.84 -7.84 7.95
N THR A 92 9.33 -6.88 7.18
CA THR A 92 10.51 -6.06 7.54
C THR A 92 10.26 -5.15 8.75
N TYR A 93 9.02 -4.67 8.93
CA TYR A 93 8.58 -4.01 10.16
C TYR A 93 8.79 -4.88 11.40
N LYS A 94 8.88 -6.21 11.22
CA LYS A 94 9.64 -7.21 12.00
C LYS A 94 10.65 -6.65 13.01
N SER A 95 11.63 -6.02 12.40
CA SER A 95 12.97 -5.80 12.92
C SER A 95 13.09 -4.50 13.71
N LEU A 96 12.40 -3.43 13.31
CA LEU A 96 12.56 -2.09 13.89
C LEU A 96 12.14 -1.99 15.36
N LYS A 97 11.13 -2.76 15.78
CA LYS A 97 10.69 -2.76 17.20
C LYS A 97 11.64 -3.50 18.14
N SER A 98 12.55 -4.33 17.60
CA SER A 98 13.55 -5.05 18.41
C SER A 98 14.78 -4.21 18.72
N ILE A 99 15.00 -3.11 17.98
CA ILE A 99 16.21 -2.28 18.08
C ILE A 99 15.94 -1.04 18.96
N GLU A 100 14.71 -0.50 18.96
CA GLU A 100 14.31 0.61 19.85
C GLU A 100 14.05 0.21 21.31
N SER A 101 14.17 -1.08 21.66
CA SER A 101 13.93 -1.60 23.02
C SER A 101 15.21 -2.05 23.75
N VAL A 102 16.39 -1.64 23.28
CA VAL A 102 17.71 -1.86 23.91
C VAL A 102 18.36 -0.51 24.11
#